data_AF-G5A9G9-F1
#
_entry.id   AF-G5A9G9-F1
#
_cell.length_a   1.000
_cell.length_b   1.000
_cell.length_c   1.000
_cell.angle_alpha   90.00
_cell.angle_beta   90.00
_cell.angle_gamma   90.00
#
_symmetry.space_group_name_H-M   'P 1'
#
loop_
_entity.id
_entity.type
_entity.pdbx_description
1 polymer ?
#
loop_
_entity_poly.entity_id
_entity_poly.type
_entity_poly.pdbx_seq_one_letter_code
_entity_poly.pdbx_strand_id
1 'polypeptide(L)'
;INALNDYETRFYFRFWKRDLFRLFEALRLDSSYKLPNRAVFSGFEGLCILLCRMAYPGRYGDLSHFFGRSAPIVCIIFNFMLGLVYDKYKCLLTIECELLTSSRLEEYAAAVSQRAAPESRCIGFIDGTVRAIARPTRNQKQVYN
;
A
#
# COMPACT_ATOMS: atom_id res chain seq x y z
N ILE A 1 9.30 -16.75 6.74
CA ILE A 1 7.95 -16.33 6.29
C ILE A 1 6.91 -17.42 6.52
N ASN A 2 7.03 -18.63 5.96
CA ASN A 2 6.02 -19.69 6.11
C ASN A 2 5.75 -20.11 7.58
N ALA A 3 6.77 -19.99 8.44
CA ALA A 3 6.67 -20.27 9.87
C ALA A 3 5.97 -19.19 10.71
N LEU A 4 5.72 -17.99 10.14
CA LEU A 4 5.06 -16.91 10.87
C LEU A 4 3.57 -17.24 11.09
N ASN A 5 3.08 -16.92 12.28
CA ASN A 5 1.65 -16.97 12.57
C ASN A 5 0.93 -15.71 12.05
N ASP A 6 -0.39 -15.66 12.16
CA ASP A 6 -1.20 -14.57 11.63
C ASP A 6 -0.92 -13.21 12.30
N TYR A 7 -0.65 -13.20 13.62
CA TYR A 7 -0.31 -11.99 14.34
C TYR A 7 1.04 -11.43 13.91
N GLU A 8 2.06 -12.28 13.80
CA GLU A 8 3.38 -11.88 13.32
C GLU A 8 3.30 -11.37 11.87
N THR A 9 2.53 -12.07 11.03
CA THR A 9 2.32 -11.66 9.63
C THR A 9 1.68 -10.28 9.56
N ARG A 10 0.64 -10.03 10.38
CA ARG A 10 -0.02 -8.73 10.45
C ARG A 10 0.88 -7.65 11.03
N PHE A 11 1.73 -7.98 12.00
CA PHE A 11 2.69 -7.05 12.58
C PHE A 11 3.74 -6.62 11.55
N TYR A 12 4.41 -7.57 10.90
CA TYR A 12 5.51 -7.29 9.98
C TYR A 12 5.05 -6.74 8.64
N PHE A 13 3.94 -7.24 8.09
CA PHE A 13 3.55 -6.93 6.71
C PHE A 13 2.28 -6.07 6.61
N ARG A 14 1.53 -5.88 7.70
CA ARG A 14 0.19 -5.24 7.73
C ARG A 14 -0.91 -6.02 7.00
N PHE A 15 -0.63 -7.27 6.61
CA PHE A 15 -1.59 -8.17 5.98
C PHE A 15 -1.75 -9.45 6.79
N TRP A 16 -2.92 -10.06 6.70
CA TRP A 16 -3.13 -11.43 7.20
C TRP A 16 -2.44 -12.43 6.26
N LYS A 17 -2.14 -13.62 6.76
CA LYS A 17 -1.42 -14.65 5.99
C LYS A 17 -2.14 -15.03 4.71
N ARG A 18 -3.45 -15.24 4.77
CA ARG A 18 -4.28 -15.49 3.58
C ARG A 18 -4.22 -14.34 2.57
N ASP A 19 -4.22 -13.10 3.06
CA ASP A 19 -4.25 -11.92 2.20
C ASP A 19 -2.90 -11.66 1.53
N LEU A 20 -1.78 -12.14 2.09
CA LEU A 20 -0.49 -12.13 1.40
C LEU A 20 -0.52 -12.97 0.11
N PHE A 21 -1.12 -14.16 0.15
CA PHE A 21 -1.25 -15.00 -1.04
C PHE A 21 -2.17 -14.37 -2.07
N ARG A 22 -3.32 -13.82 -1.63
CA ARG A 22 -4.23 -13.09 -2.50
C ARG A 22 -3.55 -11.88 -3.15
N LEU A 23 -2.75 -11.15 -2.39
CA LEU A 23 -2.00 -9.99 -2.89
C LEU A 23 -0.92 -10.41 -3.88
N PHE A 24 -0.20 -11.50 -3.61
CA PHE A 24 0.78 -12.08 -4.53
C PHE A 24 0.17 -12.39 -5.90
N GLU A 25 -1.00 -13.05 -5.90
CA GLU A 25 -1.74 -13.35 -7.13
C GLU A 25 -2.29 -12.09 -7.81
N ALA A 26 -2.87 -11.16 -7.05
CA ALA A 26 -3.44 -9.91 -7.58
C ALA A 26 -2.38 -9.01 -8.24
N LEU A 27 -1.17 -8.97 -7.66
CA LEU A 27 -0.02 -8.26 -8.23
C LEU A 27 0.60 -8.98 -9.44
N ARG A 28 0.13 -10.21 -9.74
CA ARG A 28 0.62 -11.07 -10.83
C ARG A 28 2.14 -11.14 -10.81
N LEU A 29 2.70 -11.46 -9.65
CA LEU A 29 4.13 -11.60 -9.45
C LEU A 29 4.59 -12.97 -9.96
N ASP A 30 5.77 -13.01 -10.57
CA ASP A 30 6.39 -14.24 -11.03
C ASP A 30 6.86 -15.08 -9.83
N SER A 31 6.93 -16.39 -10.01
CA SER A 31 7.40 -17.29 -8.95
C SER A 31 8.84 -17.01 -8.51
N SER A 32 9.68 -16.52 -9.42
CA SER A 32 11.08 -16.19 -9.15
C SER A 32 11.60 -15.05 -10.02
N TYR A 33 12.56 -14.30 -9.48
CA TYR A 33 13.28 -13.24 -10.18
C TYR A 33 14.78 -13.49 -10.13
N LYS A 34 15.45 -13.17 -11.24
CA LYS A 34 16.91 -13.18 -11.35
C LYS A 34 17.38 -11.82 -11.87
N LEU A 35 18.16 -11.12 -11.05
CA LEU A 35 18.62 -9.77 -11.35
C LEU A 35 20.02 -9.77 -11.98
N PRO A 36 20.43 -8.67 -12.65
CA PRO A 36 21.75 -8.55 -13.28
C PRO A 36 22.93 -8.76 -12.31
N ASN A 37 22.76 -8.40 -11.04
CA ASN A 37 23.74 -8.62 -9.97
C ASN A 37 23.77 -10.07 -9.45
N ARG A 38 23.12 -11.01 -10.16
CA ARG A 38 22.97 -12.44 -9.82
C ARG A 38 22.14 -12.71 -8.56
N ALA A 39 21.47 -11.71 -7.99
CA ALA A 39 20.51 -11.96 -6.93
C ALA A 39 19.34 -12.79 -7.47
N VAL A 40 19.04 -13.89 -6.79
CA VAL A 40 17.89 -14.77 -7.07
C VAL A 40 17.02 -14.82 -5.83
N PHE A 41 15.72 -14.64 -6.01
CA PHE A 41 14.72 -14.68 -4.93
C PHE A 41 13.36 -15.11 -5.48
N SER A 42 12.51 -15.65 -4.61
CA SER A 42 11.12 -15.95 -4.97
C SER A 42 10.29 -14.68 -5.01
N GLY A 43 9.29 -14.60 -5.89
CA GLY A 43 8.41 -13.42 -5.92
C GLY A 43 7.72 -13.18 -4.58
N PHE A 44 7.36 -14.24 -3.85
CA PHE A 44 6.72 -14.14 -2.55
C PHE A 44 7.65 -13.57 -1.47
N GLU A 45 8.93 -13.95 -1.49
CA GLU A 45 9.96 -13.34 -0.65
C GLU A 45 10.13 -11.86 -0.99
N GLY A 46 10.20 -11.52 -2.29
CA GLY A 46 10.27 -10.14 -2.76
C GLY A 46 9.09 -9.30 -2.27
N LEU A 47 7.87 -9.86 -2.33
CA LEU A 47 6.67 -9.24 -1.79
C LEU A 47 6.79 -8.99 -0.28
N CYS A 48 7.23 -9.98 0.48
CA CYS A 48 7.39 -9.83 1.93
C CYS A 48 8.44 -8.76 2.30
N ILE A 49 9.55 -8.68 1.56
CA ILE A 49 10.57 -7.62 1.75
C ILE A 49 9.96 -6.24 1.46
N LEU A 50 9.22 -6.10 0.35
CA LEU A 50 8.52 -4.87 -0.02
C LEU A 50 7.58 -4.42 1.09
N LEU A 51 6.67 -5.31 1.50
CA LEU A 51 5.64 -5.02 2.51
C LEU A 51 6.26 -4.69 3.87
N CYS A 52 7.26 -5.45 4.31
CA CYS A 52 7.90 -5.21 5.61
C CYS A 52 8.56 -3.83 5.67
N ARG A 53 9.17 -3.38 4.56
CA ARG A 53 9.83 -2.06 4.48
C ARG A 53 8.83 -0.91 4.38
N MET A 54 7.67 -1.14 3.74
CA MET A 54 6.58 -0.17 3.63
C MET A 54 5.74 -0.08 4.91
N ALA A 55 5.67 -1.16 5.69
CA ALA A 55 4.92 -1.22 6.95
C ALA A 55 5.52 -0.35 8.07
N TYR A 56 6.85 -0.20 8.07
CA TYR A 56 7.58 0.64 9.03
C TYR A 56 8.99 1.00 8.51
N PRO A 57 9.47 2.25 8.72
CA PRO A 57 10.83 2.64 8.40
C PRO A 57 11.86 1.90 9.29
N GLY A 58 12.39 0.78 8.80
CA GLY A 58 13.46 0.01 9.46
C GLY A 58 14.81 0.13 8.76
N ARG A 59 15.91 -0.17 9.48
CA ARG A 59 17.25 -0.27 8.88
C ARG A 59 17.37 -1.58 8.09
N TYR A 60 18.13 -1.56 6.99
CA TYR A 60 18.38 -2.79 6.22
C TYR A 60 19.15 -3.86 7.00
N GLY A 61 19.92 -3.49 8.03
CA GLY A 61 20.56 -4.45 8.92
C GLY A 61 19.55 -5.27 9.73
N ASP A 62 18.49 -4.65 10.22
CA ASP A 62 17.43 -5.34 10.97
C ASP A 62 16.66 -6.31 10.05
N LEU A 63 16.35 -5.86 8.84
CA LEU A 63 15.72 -6.69 7.81
C LEU A 63 16.64 -7.81 7.31
N SER A 64 17.94 -7.58 7.27
CA SER A 64 18.94 -8.56 6.87
C SER A 64 18.89 -9.80 7.77
N HIS A 65 18.82 -9.60 9.08
CA HIS A 65 18.65 -10.69 10.05
C HIS A 65 17.32 -11.43 9.84
N PHE A 66 16.21 -10.69 9.65
CA PHE A 66 14.90 -11.29 9.49
C PHE A 66 14.74 -12.11 8.19
N PHE A 67 15.32 -11.66 7.08
CA PHE A 67 15.21 -12.33 5.78
C PHE A 67 16.38 -13.26 5.46
N GLY A 68 17.40 -13.34 6.31
CA GLY A 68 18.58 -14.19 6.08
C GLY A 68 19.39 -13.79 4.84
N ARG A 69 19.29 -12.52 4.41
CA ARG A 69 20.01 -11.96 3.25
C ARG A 69 20.85 -10.79 3.68
N SER A 70 21.98 -10.55 3.04
CA SER A 70 22.79 -9.36 3.36
C SER A 70 21.99 -8.07 3.12
N ALA A 71 22.23 -7.04 3.94
CA ALA A 71 21.55 -5.75 3.83
C ALA A 71 21.57 -5.16 2.40
N PRO A 72 22.68 -5.24 1.62
CA PRO A 72 22.70 -4.80 0.23
C PRO A 72 21.73 -5.58 -0.67
N ILE A 73 21.63 -6.90 -0.50
CA ILE A 73 20.71 -7.72 -1.29
C ILE A 73 19.25 -7.41 -0.93
N VAL A 74 18.92 -7.22 0.35
CA VAL A 74 17.57 -6.79 0.77
C VAL A 74 17.21 -5.44 0.13
N CYS A 75 18.13 -4.48 0.13
CA CYS A 75 17.93 -3.18 -0.50
C CYS A 75 17.68 -3.31 -2.01
N ILE A 76 18.44 -4.15 -2.71
CA ILE A 76 18.28 -4.36 -4.15
C ILE A 76 16.93 -5.01 -4.45
N ILE A 77 16.54 -6.04 -3.69
CA ILE A 77 15.23 -6.71 -3.85
C ILE A 77 14.10 -5.71 -3.60
N PHE A 78 14.18 -4.93 -2.53
CA PHE A 78 13.18 -3.91 -2.21
C PHE A 78 12.97 -2.93 -3.36
N ASN A 79 14.05 -2.32 -3.87
CA ASN A 79 13.95 -1.33 -4.95
C ASN A 79 13.44 -1.94 -6.26
N PHE A 80 13.89 -3.15 -6.59
CA PHE A 80 13.37 -3.88 -7.75
C PHE A 80 11.86 -4.13 -7.63
N MET A 81 11.40 -4.66 -6.49
CA MET A 81 9.99 -4.96 -6.27
C MET A 81 9.13 -3.69 -6.26
N LEU A 82 9.63 -2.61 -5.66
CA LEU A 82 8.96 -1.31 -5.67
C LEU A 82 8.80 -0.79 -7.10
N GLY A 83 9.87 -0.80 -7.90
CA GLY A 83 9.83 -0.38 -9.31
C GLY A 83 8.89 -1.25 -10.13
N LEU A 84 8.96 -2.58 -9.97
CA LEU A 84 8.10 -3.54 -10.67
C LEU A 84 6.60 -3.28 -10.41
N VAL A 85 6.21 -3.12 -9.14
CA VAL A 85 4.82 -2.84 -8.78
C VAL A 85 4.40 -1.46 -9.27
N TYR A 86 5.25 -0.46 -9.07
CA TYR A 86 4.97 0.90 -9.52
C TYR A 86 4.76 0.96 -11.04
N ASP A 87 5.67 0.40 -11.84
CA ASP A 87 5.55 0.46 -13.30
C ASP A 87 4.32 -0.27 -13.83
N LYS A 88 3.92 -1.38 -13.20
CA LYS A 88 2.72 -2.12 -13.58
C LYS A 88 1.42 -1.39 -13.20
N TYR A 89 1.39 -0.68 -12.07
CA TYR A 89 0.14 -0.18 -11.47
C TYR A 89 0.08 1.33 -11.27
N LYS A 90 1.10 2.11 -11.65
CA LYS A 90 1.12 3.58 -11.49
C LYS A 90 -0.05 4.28 -12.17
N CYS A 91 -0.60 3.71 -13.24
CA CYS A 91 -1.81 4.22 -13.89
C CYS A 91 -3.03 4.19 -12.97
N LEU A 92 -3.06 3.37 -11.92
CA LEU A 92 -4.16 3.35 -10.94
C LEU A 92 -4.02 4.44 -9.87
N LEU A 93 -2.85 5.08 -9.78
CA LEU A 93 -2.60 6.16 -8.83
C LEU A 93 -3.02 7.53 -9.39
N THR A 94 -3.36 7.61 -10.69
CA THR A 94 -3.82 8.83 -11.33
C THR A 94 -5.34 8.97 -11.17
N ILE A 95 -5.83 10.20 -11.00
CA ILE A 95 -7.27 10.47 -10.88
C ILE A 95 -7.99 10.08 -12.18
N GLU A 96 -7.31 10.21 -13.30
CA GLU A 96 -7.76 9.87 -14.64
C GLU A 96 -7.75 8.36 -14.90
N CYS A 97 -7.43 7.54 -13.90
CA CYS A 97 -7.63 6.11 -14.05
C CYS A 97 -9.12 5.82 -14.24
N GLU A 98 -9.45 4.83 -15.07
CA GLU A 98 -10.84 4.42 -15.33
C GLU A 98 -11.57 3.86 -14.08
N LEU A 99 -10.97 3.98 -12.90
CA LEU A 99 -11.61 3.65 -11.63
C LEU A 99 -12.56 4.74 -11.15
N LEU A 100 -12.35 6.02 -11.51
CA LEU A 100 -13.17 7.17 -11.09
C LEU A 100 -14.10 7.64 -12.20
N THR A 101 -14.91 6.73 -12.76
CA THR A 101 -15.93 7.09 -13.74
C THR A 101 -17.04 7.94 -13.12
N SER A 102 -17.72 8.76 -13.92
CA SER A 102 -18.82 9.63 -13.43
C SER A 102 -19.86 8.84 -12.63
N SER A 103 -20.24 7.65 -13.08
CA SER A 103 -21.19 6.78 -12.38
C SER A 103 -20.69 6.35 -10.99
N ARG A 104 -19.40 6.01 -10.86
CA ARG A 104 -18.81 5.65 -9.56
C ARG A 104 -18.69 6.86 -8.64
N LEU A 105 -18.34 8.02 -9.19
CA LEU A 105 -18.28 9.27 -8.43
C LEU A 105 -19.66 9.65 -7.86
N GLU A 106 -20.72 9.50 -8.66
CA GLU A 106 -22.11 9.70 -8.21
C GLU A 106 -22.50 8.70 -7.11
N GLU A 107 -22.13 7.42 -7.26
CA GLU A 107 -22.35 6.39 -6.24
C GLU A 107 -21.65 6.73 -4.92
N TYR A 108 -20.38 7.14 -4.98
CA TYR A 108 -19.61 7.53 -3.81
C TYR A 108 -20.20 8.79 -3.14
N ALA A 109 -20.58 9.80 -3.92
CA ALA A 109 -21.22 11.00 -3.41
C ALA A 109 -22.54 10.69 -2.70
N ALA A 110 -23.37 9.83 -3.30
CA ALA A 110 -24.62 9.39 -2.69
C ALA A 110 -24.39 8.65 -1.38
N ALA A 111 -23.43 7.72 -1.33
CA ALA A 111 -23.10 6.95 -0.13
C ALA A 111 -22.60 7.84 1.02
N VAL A 112 -21.80 8.86 0.72
CA VAL A 112 -21.30 9.83 1.70
C VAL A 112 -22.43 10.77 2.18
N SER A 113 -23.26 11.27 1.26
CA SER A 113 -24.42 12.12 1.58
C SER A 113 -25.43 11.40 2.49
N GLN A 114 -25.69 10.11 2.26
CA GLN A 114 -26.54 9.27 3.11
C GLN A 114 -26.03 9.16 4.56
N ARG A 115 -24.73 9.38 4.80
CA ARG A 115 -24.10 9.42 6.14
C ARG A 115 -24.16 10.82 6.77
N ALA A 116 -25.03 11.70 6.28
CA ALA A 116 -25.21 13.08 6.71
C ALA A 116 -23.96 13.97 6.52
N ALA A 117 -23.17 13.69 5.48
CA ALA A 117 -22.04 14.54 5.14
C ALA A 117 -22.48 15.97 4.79
N PRO A 118 -21.72 17.01 5.18
CA PRO A 118 -22.08 18.41 4.93
C PRO A 118 -22.15 18.82 3.46
N GLU A 119 -21.45 18.11 2.57
CA GLU A 119 -21.35 18.38 1.14
C GLU A 119 -21.94 17.21 0.33
N SER A 120 -22.94 17.51 -0.50
CA SER A 120 -23.66 16.51 -1.30
C SER A 120 -22.83 15.89 -2.42
N ARG A 121 -21.69 16.51 -2.78
CA ARG A 121 -20.76 16.05 -3.82
C ARG A 121 -19.47 15.45 -3.27
N CYS A 122 -19.39 15.19 -1.97
CA CYS A 122 -18.21 14.59 -1.36
C CYS A 122 -18.12 13.10 -1.75
N ILE A 123 -17.10 12.72 -2.52
CA ILE A 123 -16.91 11.34 -3.01
C ILE A 123 -16.02 10.48 -2.09
N GLY A 124 -15.54 11.03 -0.99
CA GLY A 124 -14.63 10.34 -0.08
C GLY A 124 -13.77 11.30 0.73
N PHE A 125 -12.98 10.74 1.63
CA PHE A 125 -12.11 11.47 2.55
C PHE A 125 -10.68 10.96 2.42
N ILE A 126 -9.71 11.85 2.63
CA ILE A 126 -8.31 11.48 2.74
C ILE A 126 -8.10 10.94 4.17
N ASP A 127 -7.74 9.66 4.28
CA ASP A 127 -7.31 9.11 5.57
C ASP A 127 -5.92 9.64 5.90
N GLY A 128 -5.83 10.40 6.98
CA GLY A 128 -4.60 11.06 7.39
C GLY A 128 -4.77 11.83 8.69
N THR A 129 -3.65 12.22 9.28
CA THR A 129 -3.66 13.02 10.50
C THR A 129 -4.25 14.40 10.22
N VAL A 130 -5.33 14.75 10.93
CA VAL A 130 -5.91 16.09 10.88
C VAL A 130 -4.85 17.11 11.25
N ARG A 131 -4.53 18.01 10.31
CA ARG A 131 -3.58 19.10 10.56
C ARG A 131 -4.33 20.28 11.16
N ALA A 132 -3.66 21.03 12.04
CA ALA A 132 -4.20 22.28 12.54
C ALA A 132 -4.50 23.23 11.37
N ILE A 133 -5.70 23.81 11.36
CA ILE A 133 -6.14 24.79 10.37
C ILE A 133 -6.40 26.14 11.06
N ALA A 134 -6.26 27.24 10.30
CA ALA A 134 -6.69 28.56 10.76
C ALA A 134 -8.22 28.56 10.92
N ARG A 135 -8.74 29.19 11.98
CA ARG A 135 -10.18 29.21 12.31
C ARG A 135 -10.97 29.88 11.18
N PRO A 136 -11.63 29.13 10.27
CA PRO A 136 -12.33 29.72 9.16
C PRO A 136 -13.63 30.37 9.65
N THR A 137 -14.02 31.49 9.05
CA THR A 137 -15.27 32.19 9.34
C THR A 137 -16.38 31.87 8.34
N ARG A 138 -16.04 31.23 7.22
CA ARG A 138 -16.96 30.79 6.16
C ARG A 138 -16.86 29.28 5.99
N ASN A 139 -17.97 28.65 5.59
CA ASN A 139 -18.05 27.21 5.31
C ASN A 139 -17.48 26.30 6.42
N GLN A 140 -17.62 26.73 7.67
CA GLN A 140 -17.10 26.02 8.86
C GLN A 140 -17.53 24.55 8.92
N LYS A 141 -18.76 24.25 8.47
CA LYS A 141 -19.31 22.90 8.41
C LYS A 141 -18.56 21.95 7.46
N GLN A 142 -17.78 22.45 6.50
CA GLN A 142 -17.00 21.61 5.58
C GLN A 142 -15.67 21.13 6.18
N VAL A 143 -15.20 21.77 7.26
CA VAL A 143 -13.85 21.54 7.80
C VAL A 143 -13.83 21.15 9.27
N TYR A 144 -14.89 21.45 10.01
CA TYR A 144 -15.07 21.00 11.38
C TYR A 144 -15.97 19.77 11.41
N ASN A 145 -15.55 18.77 12.19
CA ASN A 145 -16.32 17.55 12.47
C ASN A 145 -17.36 17.81 13.56
#